data_AF-A0A7K3Z312-F1
#
_entry.id   AF-A0A7K3Z312-F1
#
_cell.length_a   1.000
_cell.length_b   1.000
_cell.length_c   1.000
_cell.angle_alpha   90.00
_cell.angle_beta   90.00
_cell.angle_gamma   90.00
#
_symmetry.space_group_name_H-M   'P 1'
#
loop_
_entity.id
_entity.type
_entity.pdbx_description
1 polymer ?
#
loop_
_entity_poly.entity_id
_entity_poly.type
_entity_poly.pdbx_seq_one_letter_code
_entity_poly.pdbx_strand_id
1 'polypeptide(L)' 'SFVPEVPGDYTVIVSFDGTKSFWGSSAVTAIAVEDAAPAPTDEPKGDSIVEQYFVAAIVGIIIAIIVVGIVIILMLRKR' A
#
# COMPACT_ATOMS: atom_id res chain seq x y z
N SER A 1 -11.10 -16.15 22.72
CA SER A 1 -10.67 -14.80 22.28
C SER A 1 -11.83 -13.86 22.51
N PHE A 2 -11.59 -12.66 23.04
CA PHE A 2 -12.60 -11.62 23.20
C PHE A 2 -12.28 -10.51 22.20
N VAL A 3 -13.27 -10.13 21.39
CA VAL A 3 -13.16 -9.02 20.43
C VAL A 3 -14.34 -8.08 20.70
N PRO A 4 -14.09 -6.87 21.21
CA PRO A 4 -15.13 -5.88 21.48
C PRO A 4 -15.76 -5.36 20.19
N GLU A 5 -17.08 -5.17 20.18
CA GLU A 5 -17.81 -4.63 19.02
C GLU A 5 -17.72 -3.10 18.91
N VAL A 6 -17.40 -2.43 20.02
CA VAL A 6 -17.31 -0.97 20.09
C VAL A 6 -16.02 -0.55 20.82
N PRO A 7 -15.38 0.55 20.41
CA PRO A 7 -14.26 1.11 21.14
C PRO A 7 -14.71 1.65 22.51
N GLY A 8 -13.78 1.70 23.47
CA GLY A 8 -14.03 2.23 24.81
C GLY A 8 -13.19 1.56 25.88
N ASP A 9 -13.44 1.96 27.12
CA ASP A 9 -12.78 1.40 28.29
C ASP A 9 -13.49 0.12 28.74
N TYR A 10 -12.75 -0.99 28.76
CA TYR A 10 -13.23 -2.29 29.22
C TYR A 10 -12.58 -2.64 30.55
N THR A 11 -13.40 -3.04 31.52
CA THR A 11 -12.92 -3.57 32.80
C THR A 11 -12.82 -5.08 32.71
N VAL A 12 -11.61 -5.61 32.90
CA VAL A 12 -11.35 -7.04 32.97
C VAL A 12 -11.36 -7.45 34.43
N ILE A 13 -12.33 -8.29 34.79
CA ILE A 13 -12.49 -8.85 36.13
C ILE A 13 -12.17 -10.33 36.04
N VAL A 14 -11.20 -10.77 36.83
CA VAL A 14 -10.88 -12.20 36.98
C VAL A 14 -11.20 -12.60 38.41
N SER A 15 -12.01 -13.64 38.57
CA SER A 15 -12.31 -14.27 39.86
C SER A 15 -11.68 -15.65 39.94
N PHE A 16 -11.11 -15.95 41.09
CA PHE A 16 -10.65 -17.27 41.48
C PHE A 16 -11.46 -17.68 42.70
N ASP A 17 -12.29 -18.73 42.57
CA ASP A 17 -13.19 -19.17 43.65
C ASP A 17 -12.47 -19.78 44.86
N GLY A 18 -11.15 -20.03 44.74
CA GLY A 18 -10.37 -20.73 45.75
C GLY A 18 -10.42 -22.24 45.55
N THR A 19 -9.42 -22.94 46.08
CA THR A 19 -9.43 -24.42 46.11
C THR A 19 -8.76 -24.93 47.37
N LYS A 20 -9.34 -25.97 47.99
CA LYS A 20 -8.82 -26.66 49.19
C LYS A 20 -8.44 -25.66 50.30
N SER A 21 -7.14 -25.36 50.43
CA SER A 21 -6.55 -24.52 51.47
C SER A 21 -6.28 -23.08 51.02
N PHE A 22 -6.62 -22.71 49.79
CA PHE A 22 -6.45 -21.34 49.27
C PHE A 22 -7.79 -20.64 49.18
N TRP A 23 -7.87 -19.48 49.83
CA TRP A 23 -9.02 -18.58 49.72
C TRP A 23 -9.20 -18.07 48.29
N GLY A 24 -10.46 -17.80 47.96
CA GLY A 24 -10.79 -17.11 46.72
C GLY A 24 -10.21 -15.71 46.67
N SER A 25 -10.00 -15.21 45.46
CA SER A 25 -9.47 -13.88 45.21
C SER A 25 -10.01 -13.34 43.89
N SER A 26 -9.87 -12.03 43.69
CA SER A 26 -10.22 -11.38 42.44
C SER A 26 -9.18 -10.34 42.07
N ALA A 27 -8.98 -10.14 40.78
CA ALA A 27 -8.18 -9.06 40.23
C ALA A 27 -9.02 -8.26 39.24
N VAL A 28 -8.83 -6.94 39.25
CA VAL A 28 -9.51 -6.00 38.36
C VAL A 28 -8.45 -5.17 37.66
N THR A 29 -8.58 -5.03 36.34
CA THR A 29 -7.74 -4.14 35.53
C THR A 29 -8.60 -3.50 34.44
N ALA A 30 -8.15 -2.35 33.93
CA ALA A 30 -8.81 -1.65 32.82
C ALA A 30 -7.93 -1.75 31.56
N ILE A 31 -8.58 -1.89 30.41
CA ILE A 31 -7.95 -1.80 29.09
C ILE A 31 -8.74 -0.79 28.25
N ALA A 32 -8.02 0.05 27.51
CA ALA A 32 -8.62 0.92 26.51
C ALA A 32 -8.60 0.18 25.16
N VAL A 33 -9.76 0.12 24.50
CA VAL A 33 -9.91 -0.41 23.16
C VAL A 33 -10.17 0.76 22.24
N GLU A 34 -9.25 0.99 21.32
CA GLU A 34 -9.34 2.04 20.32
C GLU A 34 -9.72 1.46 18.97
N ASP A 35 -10.38 2.27 18.13
CA ASP A 35 -10.57 1.91 16.74
C ASP A 35 -9.22 1.78 16.04
N ALA A 36 -9.12 0.83 15.12
CA ALA A 36 -7.96 0.75 14.26
C ALA A 36 -7.80 2.06 13.49
N ALA A 37 -6.55 2.53 13.38
CA ALA A 37 -6.26 3.66 12.51
C ALA A 37 -6.79 3.36 11.09
N PRO A 38 -7.40 4.34 10.41
CA PRO A 38 -7.91 4.14 9.07
C PRO A 38 -6.76 3.66 8.16
N ALA A 39 -7.06 2.71 7.29
CA ALA A 39 -6.10 2.28 6.28
C ALA A 39 -5.67 3.49 5.43
N PRO A 40 -4.39 3.56 5.00
CA PRO A 40 -3.98 4.58 4.05
C PRO A 40 -4.87 4.51 2.81
N THR A 41 -5.33 5.66 2.34
CA THR A 41 -6.03 5.78 1.06
C THR A 41 -5.00 5.69 -0.05
N ASP A 42 -5.25 4.84 -1.05
CA ASP A 42 -4.51 4.89 -2.30
C ASP A 42 -4.78 6.24 -2.97
N GLU A 43 -3.73 7.05 -3.11
CA GLU A 43 -3.83 8.27 -3.91
C GLU A 43 -4.05 7.90 -5.38
N PRO A 44 -4.91 8.62 -6.12
CA PRO A 44 -5.01 8.42 -7.56
C PRO A 44 -3.62 8.63 -8.15
N LYS A 45 -3.12 7.61 -8.86
CA LYS A 45 -1.88 7.72 -9.62
C LYS A 45 -2.11 8.82 -10.67
N GLY A 46 -1.51 9.99 -10.44
CA GLY A 46 -1.65 11.13 -11.34
C GLY A 46 -1.18 10.76 -12.75
N ASP A 47 -1.74 11.42 -13.76
CA ASP A 47 -1.35 11.22 -15.15
C ASP A 47 0.16 11.36 -15.30
N SER A 48 0.82 10.27 -15.69
CA SER A 48 2.25 10.23 -15.90
C SER A 48 2.58 10.96 -17.20
N ILE A 49 3.28 12.09 -17.11
CA ILE A 49 3.82 12.83 -18.27
C ILE A 49 4.63 11.87 -19.16
N VAL A 50 5.33 10.90 -18.56
CA VAL A 50 6.08 9.89 -19.29
C VAL A 50 5.15 9.08 -20.18
N GLU A 51 4.05 8.55 -19.64
CA GLU A 51 3.08 7.74 -20.39
C GLU A 51 2.42 8.55 -21.52
N GLN A 52 2.16 9.85 -21.29
CA GLN A 52 1.57 10.74 -22.29
C GLN A 52 2.47 10.96 -23.52
N TYR A 53 3.78 11.11 -23.32
CA TYR A 53 4.72 11.42 -24.43
C TYR A 53 5.48 10.20 -24.95
N PHE A 54 5.41 9.05 -24.29
CA PHE A 54 6.17 7.85 -24.64
C PHE A 54 5.90 7.39 -26.08
N VAL A 55 4.63 7.32 -26.48
CA VAL A 55 4.24 6.88 -27.83
C VAL A 55 4.74 7.84 -28.89
N ALA A 56 4.53 9.16 -28.69
CA ALA A 56 4.98 10.17 -29.64
C ALA A 56 6.52 10.19 -29.77
N ALA A 57 7.25 10.02 -28.67
CA ALA A 57 8.71 9.93 -28.67
C ALA A 57 9.21 8.71 -29.45
N ILE A 58 8.62 7.52 -29.24
CA ILE A 58 8.97 6.30 -29.98
C ILE A 58 8.73 6.48 -31.47
N VAL A 59 7.56 7.01 -31.86
CA VAL A 59 7.25 7.27 -33.27
C VAL A 59 8.27 8.23 -33.88
N GLY A 60 8.61 9.32 -33.19
CA GLY A 60 9.63 10.27 -33.65
C GLY A 60 11.00 9.63 -33.85
N ILE A 61 11.44 8.78 -32.91
CA ILE A 61 12.72 8.07 -32.99
C ILE A 61 12.75 7.11 -34.18
N ILE A 62 11.69 6.32 -34.40
CA ILE A 62 11.61 5.38 -35.53
C ILE A 62 11.71 6.14 -36.86
N ILE A 63 10.99 7.25 -37.01
CA ILE A 63 11.04 8.08 -38.22
C ILE A 63 12.45 8.62 -38.44
N ALA A 64 13.10 9.13 -37.39
CA ALA A 64 14.47 9.63 -37.49
C ALA A 64 15.45 8.53 -37.94
N ILE A 65 15.35 7.32 -37.40
CA ILE A 65 16.18 6.17 -37.81
C ILE A 65 15.96 5.83 -39.28
N ILE A 66 14.72 5.80 -39.75
CA ILE A 66 14.40 5.52 -41.16
C ILE A 66 15.03 6.58 -42.07
N VAL A 67 14.88 7.86 -41.72
CA VAL A 67 15.46 8.97 -42.49
C VAL A 67 16.99 8.84 -42.56
N VAL A 68 17.64 8.61 -41.42
CA VAL A 68 19.09 8.42 -41.35
C VAL A 68 19.53 7.21 -42.20
N GLY A 69 18.81 6.08 -42.09
CA GLY A 69 19.08 4.89 -42.89
C GLY A 69 18.98 5.14 -44.40
N ILE A 70 17.94 5.85 -44.84
CA ILE A 70 17.76 6.24 -46.25
C ILE A 70 18.91 7.14 -46.71
N VAL A 71 19.27 8.15 -45.91
CA VAL A 71 20.36 9.08 -46.24
C VAL A 71 21.68 8.33 -46.41
N ILE A 72 21.99 7.40 -45.49
CA ILE A 72 23.20 6.56 -45.57
C ILE A 72 23.18 5.71 -46.86
N ILE A 73 22.09 5.01 -47.15
CA ILE A 73 21.97 4.18 -48.36
C ILE A 73 22.15 5.01 -49.64
N LEU A 74 21.55 6.21 -49.70
CA LEU A 74 21.70 7.10 -50.83
C LEU A 74 23.14 7.58 -51.01
N MET A 75 23.85 7.89 -49.91
CA MET A 75 25.26 8.24 -49.96
C MET A 75 26.15 7.07 -50.43
N LEU A 76 25.82 5.83 -50.04
CA LEU A 76 26.54 4.64 -50.51
C LEU A 76 26.27 4.32 -51.98
N ARG A 77 25.03 4.50 -52.49
CA ARG A 77 24.68 4.26 -53.92
C ARG A 77 25.25 5.31 -54.88
N LYS A 78 25.67 6.48 -54.36
CA LYS A 78 26.19 7.59 -55.17
C LYS A 78 27.72 7.59 -55.30
N ARG A 79 28.39 6.70 -54.56
CA ARG A 79 29.77 6.28 -54.87
C ARG A 79 29.75 5.15 -55.88
#